data_AF-A0A6A8LTU6-F1
#
_entry.id   AF-A0A6A8LTU6-F1
#
_cell.length_a   1.000
_cell.length_b   1.000
_cell.length_c   1.000
_cell.angle_alpha   90.00
_cell.angle_beta   90.00
_cell.angle_gamma   90.00
#
_symmetry.space_group_name_H-M   'P 1'
#
loop_
_entity.id
_entity.type
_entity.pdbx_description
1 polymer ?
#
loop_
_entity_poly.entity_id
_entity_poly.type
_entity_poly.pdbx_seq_one_letter_code
_entity_poly.pdbx_strand_id
1 'polypeptide(L)'
;SIVKITEDNQRKVNEKRRIEHINKLNEIFHKKEAITVSACASKLGYPEETIISWAKQGEIPLLMANNELVVPFNEYNRPYWLDSDDFL
;
A
#
# COMPACT_ATOMS: atom_id res chain seq x y z
N SER A 1 -17.30 -24.96 18.40
CA SER A 1 -16.56 -24.26 19.47
C SER A 1 -16.42 -22.79 19.11
N ILE A 2 -17.14 -21.90 19.80
CA ILE A 2 -17.02 -20.45 19.58
C ILE A 2 -15.80 -20.01 20.39
N VAL A 3 -14.67 -19.81 19.72
CA VAL A 3 -13.44 -19.34 20.35
C VAL A 3 -13.70 -17.91 20.85
N LYS A 4 -13.76 -17.72 22.18
CA LYS A 4 -13.82 -16.39 22.78
C LYS A 4 -12.57 -15.62 22.35
N ILE A 5 -12.78 -14.54 21.62
CA ILE A 5 -11.73 -13.65 21.17
C ILE A 5 -11.16 -12.94 22.40
N THR A 6 -9.98 -13.38 22.87
CA THR A 6 -9.17 -12.69 23.87
C THR A 6 -8.42 -11.52 23.22
N GLU A 7 -8.03 -10.50 24.00
CA GLU A 7 -7.31 -9.31 23.50
C GLU A 7 -6.03 -9.65 22.71
N ASP A 8 -5.35 -10.74 23.08
CA ASP A 8 -4.15 -11.24 22.39
C ASP A 8 -4.45 -11.75 20.97
N ASN A 9 -5.61 -12.40 20.79
CA ASN A 9 -6.06 -12.87 19.47
C ASN A 9 -6.50 -11.71 18.57
N GLN A 10 -7.06 -10.63 19.12
CA GLN A 10 -7.41 -9.45 18.32
C GLN A 10 -6.17 -8.77 17.76
N ARG A 11 -5.10 -8.62 18.55
CA ARG A 11 -3.84 -7.99 18.11
C ARG A 11 -3.22 -8.75 16.94
N LYS A 12 -3.13 -10.08 17.04
CA LYS A 12 -2.58 -10.95 15.98
C LYS A 12 -3.41 -10.95 14.69
N VAL A 13 -4.74 -10.94 14.82
CA VAL A 13 -5.65 -10.85 13.66
C VAL A 13 -5.50 -9.50 12.96
N ASN A 14 -5.32 -8.41 13.72
CA ASN A 14 -5.15 -7.07 13.16
C ASN A 14 -3.81 -6.92 12.42
N GLU A 15 -2.74 -7.50 12.95
CA GLU A 15 -1.43 -7.49 12.30
C GLU A 15 -1.45 -8.22 10.95
N LYS A 16 -2.05 -9.42 10.90
CA LYS A 16 -2.17 -10.17 9.66
C LYS A 16 -2.95 -9.40 8.60
N ARG A 17 -4.10 -8.83 8.97
CA ARG A 17 -4.93 -8.01 8.07
C ARG A 17 -4.18 -6.77 7.57
N ARG A 18 -3.40 -6.13 8.43
CA ARG A 18 -2.57 -4.98 8.04
C ARG A 18 -1.54 -5.35 6.99
N ILE A 19 -0.84 -6.48 7.17
CA ILE A 19 0.12 -7.00 6.19
C ILE A 19 -0.57 -7.34 4.88
N GLU A 20 -1.76 -7.96 4.93
CA GLU A 20 -2.57 -8.25 3.74
C GLU A 20 -2.94 -6.97 2.97
N HIS A 21 -3.32 -5.89 3.65
CA HIS A 21 -3.62 -4.61 3.00
C HIS A 21 -2.38 -3.96 2.37
N ILE A 22 -1.23 -4.00 3.05
CA ILE A 22 0.03 -3.47 2.50
C ILE A 22 0.44 -4.25 1.26
N ASN A 23 0.38 -5.59 1.30
CA ASN A 23 0.68 -6.44 0.14
C ASN A 23 -0.26 -6.15 -1.04
N LYS A 24 -1.55 -5.97 -0.77
CA LYS A 24 -2.53 -5.62 -1.80
C LYS A 24 -2.27 -4.24 -2.39
N LEU A 25 -1.90 -3.26 -1.57
CA LEU A 25 -1.51 -1.92 -2.02
C LEU A 25 -0.27 -2.00 -2.93
N ASN A 26 0.72 -2.80 -2.54
CA ASN A 26 1.94 -3.00 -3.30
C ASN A 26 1.66 -3.65 -4.67
N GLU A 27 0.78 -4.65 -4.70
CA GLU A 27 0.37 -5.32 -5.94
C GLU A 27 -0.34 -4.36 -6.89
N ILE A 28 -1.28 -3.56 -6.39
CA ILE A 28 -2.01 -2.55 -7.18
C ILE A 28 -1.03 -1.54 -7.80
N PHE A 29 -0.04 -1.09 -7.02
CA PHE A 29 0.99 -0.18 -7.50
C PHE A 29 1.86 -0.83 -8.58
N HIS A 30 2.35 -2.04 -8.36
CA HIS A 30 3.17 -2.78 -9.33
C HIS A 30 2.40 -3.17 -10.60
N LYS A 31 1.08 -3.31 -10.55
CA LYS A 31 0.25 -3.54 -11.74
C LYS A 31 -0.13 -2.25 -12.49
N LYS A 32 0.37 -1.07 -12.07
CA LYS A 32 -0.06 0.26 -12.56
C LYS A 32 -1.58 0.48 -12.42
N GLU A 33 -2.26 -0.26 -11.55
CA GLU A 33 -3.72 -0.16 -11.39
C GLU A 33 -4.15 1.10 -10.63
N ALA A 34 -3.32 1.56 -9.69
CA ALA A 34 -3.43 2.85 -9.04
C ALA A 34 -2.04 3.28 -8.53
N ILE A 35 -1.62 4.49 -8.87
CA ILE A 35 -0.29 5.04 -8.54
C ILE A 35 -0.36 6.23 -7.58
N THR A 36 -1.54 6.82 -7.40
CA THR A 36 -1.74 7.96 -6.48
C THR A 36 -2.40 7.50 -5.19
N VAL A 37 -2.14 8.22 -4.09
CA VAL A 37 -2.79 7.98 -2.80
C VAL A 37 -4.32 8.04 -2.93
N SER A 38 -4.85 9.02 -3.65
CA SER A 38 -6.30 9.19 -3.86
C SER A 38 -6.93 8.06 -4.68
N ALA A 39 -6.24 7.54 -5.69
CA ALA A 39 -6.70 6.41 -6.48
C ALA A 39 -6.69 5.12 -5.66
N CYS A 40 -5.63 4.90 -4.88
CA CYS A 40 -5.54 3.76 -3.96
C CYS A 40 -6.64 3.83 -2.87
N ALA A 41 -6.88 5.01 -2.30
CA ALA A 41 -7.94 5.25 -1.32
C ALA A 41 -9.32 4.91 -1.89
N SER A 42 -9.62 5.42 -3.09
CA SER A 42 -10.88 5.14 -3.79
C SER A 42 -11.05 3.66 -4.14
N LYS A 43 -9.97 3.00 -4.58
CA LYS A 43 -10.00 1.59 -5.02
C LYS A 43 -10.10 0.60 -3.87
N LEU A 44 -9.45 0.91 -2.74
CA LEU A 44 -9.47 0.05 -1.56
C LEU A 44 -10.58 0.41 -0.56
N GLY A 45 -11.20 1.59 -0.70
CA GLY A 45 -12.26 2.06 0.19
C GLY A 45 -11.75 2.50 1.57
N TYR A 46 -10.51 2.99 1.65
CA TYR A 46 -9.90 3.47 2.89
C TYR A 46 -9.53 4.95 2.79
N PRO A 47 -9.47 5.67 3.93
CA PRO A 47 -9.00 7.05 3.97
C PRO A 47 -7.56 7.20 3.44
N GLU A 48 -7.26 8.35 2.83
CA GLU A 48 -5.92 8.65 2.32
C GLU A 48 -4.84 8.56 3.40
N GLU A 49 -5.12 8.99 4.64
CA GLU A 49 -4.18 8.86 5.76
C GLU A 49 -3.78 7.39 6.03
N THR A 50 -4.73 6.46 5.84
CA THR A 50 -4.51 5.03 6.06
C THR A 50 -3.65 4.47 4.94
N ILE A 51 -3.92 4.88 3.69
CA ILE A 51 -3.09 4.54 2.54
C ILE A 51 -1.67 5.07 2.70
N ILE A 52 -1.49 6.32 3.13
CA ILE A 52 -0.18 6.92 3.41
C ILE A 52 0.56 6.12 4.48
N SER A 53 -0.13 5.73 5.56
CA SER A 53 0.46 4.92 6.63
C SER A 53 0.93 3.54 6.12
N TRP A 54 0.12 2.87 5.30
CA TRP A 54 0.47 1.59 4.71
C TRP A 54 1.58 1.70 3.67
N ALA A 55 1.57 2.74 2.85
CA ALA A 55 2.62 3.02 1.89
C ALA A 55 3.96 3.27 2.58
N LYS A 56 4.00 4.01 3.70
CA LYS A 56 5.23 4.16 4.51
C LYS A 56 5.70 2.84 5.11
N GLN A 57 4.77 2.01 5.61
CA GLN A 57 5.10 0.72 6.22
C GLN A 57 5.58 -0.33 5.21
N GLY A 58 5.03 -0.32 4.00
CA GLY A 58 5.41 -1.22 2.91
C GLY A 58 6.46 -0.67 1.97
N GLU A 59 7.02 0.52 2.27
CA GLU A 59 7.94 1.25 1.40
C GLU A 59 7.42 1.46 -0.04
N ILE A 60 6.12 1.70 -0.22
CA ILE A 60 5.47 1.83 -1.53
C ILE A 60 5.45 3.30 -1.98
N PRO A 61 6.13 3.67 -3.08
CA PRO A 61 6.28 5.06 -3.53
C PRO A 61 5.04 5.57 -4.27
N LEU A 62 3.93 5.74 -3.56
CA LEU A 62 2.70 6.35 -4.10
C LEU A 62 2.83 7.85 -4.28
N LEU A 63 2.18 8.40 -5.31
CA LEU A 63 2.13 9.84 -5.57
C LEU A 63 1.03 10.52 -4.74
N MET A 64 1.40 11.58 -4.02
CA MET A 64 0.49 12.42 -3.25
C MET A 64 -0.08 13.56 -4.11
N ALA A 65 -1.13 14.24 -3.62
CA ALA A 65 -1.77 15.35 -4.33
C ALA A 65 -0.84 16.57 -4.54
N ASN A 66 0.19 16.70 -3.71
CA ASN A 66 1.23 17.72 -3.85
C ASN A 66 2.34 17.34 -4.84
N ASN A 67 2.16 16.26 -5.60
CA ASN A 67 3.12 15.73 -6.57
C ASN A 67 4.42 15.18 -5.96
N GLU A 68 4.45 14.99 -4.63
CA GLU A 68 5.55 14.31 -3.94
C GLU A 68 5.22 12.82 -3.75
N LEU A 69 6.26 12.01 -3.58
CA LEU A 69 6.09 10.60 -3.25
C LEU A 69 5.96 10.42 -1.74
N VAL A 70 5.10 9.49 -1.31
CA VAL A 70 4.95 9.13 0.11
C VAL A 70 6.27 8.61 0.69
N VAL A 71 7.01 7.84 -0.10
CA VAL A 71 8.39 7.42 0.16
C VAL A 71 9.20 7.55 -1.13
N PRO A 72 10.49 7.93 -1.05
CA PRO A 72 11.34 8.03 -2.23
C PRO A 72 11.58 6.65 -2.87
N PHE A 73 11.88 6.65 -4.17
CA PHE A 73 12.32 5.45 -4.86
C PHE A 73 13.70 5.00 -4.35
N ASN A 74 13.86 3.69 -4.22
CA ASN A 74 15.11 3.01 -3.90
C ASN A 74 15.25 1.75 -4.79
N GLU A 75 16.32 0.98 -4.60
CA GLU A 75 16.61 -0.22 -5.40
C GLU A 75 15.59 -1.37 -5.23
N TYR A 76 14.77 -1.34 -4.16
CA TYR A 76 13.84 -2.42 -3.79
C TYR A 76 12.38 -2.09 -4.08
N ASN A 77 11.99 -0.82 -4.04
CA ASN A 77 10.61 -0.37 -4.22
C ASN A 77 10.35 0.28 -5.58
N ARG A 78 11.38 0.37 -6.42
CA ARG A 78 11.25 0.85 -7.79
C ARG A 78 10.47 -0.20 -8.59
N PRO A 79 9.32 0.16 -9.18
CA PRO A 79 8.54 -0.78 -9.93
C PRO A 79 9.16 -1.01 -11.32
N TYR A 80 9.11 -2.25 -11.80
CA TYR A 80 9.68 -2.67 -13.10
C TYR A 80 9.20 -1.82 -14.30
N TRP A 81 7.99 -1.28 -14.17
CA TRP A 81 7.31 -0.56 -15.22
C TRP A 81 7.73 0.91 -15.32
N LEU A 82 8.58 1.39 -14.41
CA LEU A 82 9.22 2.69 -14.44
C LEU A 82 10.53 2.65 -15.24
N ASP A 83 11.21 1.51 -15.24
CA ASP A 83 12.46 1.28 -16.01
C ASP A 83 12.18 0.75 -17.42
N SER A 84 10.96 0.26 -17.68
CA SER A 84 10.58 -0.17 -19.01
C SER A 84 10.32 1.07 -19.86
N ASP A 85 11.22 1.33 -20.82
CA ASP A 85 11.15 2.32 -21.92
C ASP A 85 9.91 2.15 -22.83
N ASP A 86 8.71 2.03 -22.27
CA ASP A 86 7.43 2.07 -23.03
C ASP A 86 7.07 3.50 -23.48
N PHE A 87 8.04 4.41 -23.45
CA PHE A 87 7.93 5.82 -23.86
C PHE A 87 8.86 6.20 -25.02
N LEU A 88 9.54 5.25 -25.66
CA LEU A 88 10.32 5.48 -26.89
C LEU A 88 9.60 4.99 -28.15
#